data_AF-A0A7C5XWV6-F1
#
_entry.id   AF-A0A7C5XWV6-F1
#
_cell.length_a   1.000
_cell.length_b   1.000
_cell.length_c   1.000
_cell.angle_alpha   90.00
_cell.angle_beta   90.00
_cell.angle_gamma   90.00
#
_symmetry.space_group_name_H-M   'P 1'
#
loop_
_entity.id
_entity.type
_entity.pdbx_description
1 polymer ?
#
loop_
_entity_poly.entity_id
_entity_poly.type
_entity_poly.pdbx_seq_one_letter_code
_entity_poly.pdbx_strand_id
1 'polypeptide(L)'
;DLYYGYAEKLIKQGNAYVCSCSHEQFKPLKDAGKPCLHRSASVGENMELWEKMIAGEFGEKDAVLRIKTDLENPDPALRDWVGFRIVKDEHPKVGGKYCVWPMLDFESAIEDRLQEITHIIRGKDLMDSGRRQKYIYDYLGWEYPEVLLWGRISIHEYGKFSSSGMAKMVAAGEVSGWDDPKLPTIRAFRHRGILPESITEFMLELGLSTNDVGVSMETLYAINRKHLDDRANRHFFIEDPLELVVTGAVEKTVEKPLHPSHKERGSRTFHVKASECCSKIWIPKRDADKLNVGDEFRLMNLYNVILESVKPFVGKMNDVKNFKVPKIEWLSEKIPAQILKHDGPVQGICEPDCAKIEVGEIIQFERYGFARLDEKQDGKLVFVYTHD
;
A
#
# COMPACT_ATOMS: atom_id res chain seq x y z
N ASP A 1 16.16 24.64 -18.01
CA ASP A 1 17.20 25.02 -18.99
C ASP A 1 17.22 24.11 -20.21
N LEU A 2 17.59 22.82 -20.10
CA LEU A 2 17.63 21.90 -21.26
C LEU A 2 16.30 21.85 -22.04
N TYR A 3 15.17 21.69 -21.35
CA TYR A 3 13.84 21.67 -22.01
C TYR A 3 13.54 22.96 -22.78
N TYR A 4 13.98 24.13 -22.27
CA TYR A 4 13.77 25.40 -22.96
C TYR A 4 14.61 25.47 -24.25
N GLY A 5 15.86 25.02 -24.22
CA GLY A 5 16.70 24.96 -25.41
C GLY A 5 16.10 24.09 -26.52
N TYR A 6 15.49 22.96 -26.16
CA TYR A 6 14.76 22.13 -27.13
C TYR A 6 13.45 22.76 -27.61
N ALA A 7 12.71 23.44 -26.73
CA ALA A 7 11.52 24.20 -27.11
C ALA A 7 11.87 25.28 -28.15
N GLU A 8 12.91 26.07 -27.90
CA GLU A 8 13.41 27.09 -28.84
C GLU A 8 13.86 26.47 -30.17
N LYS A 9 14.53 25.31 -30.13
CA LYS A 9 14.92 24.60 -31.36
C LYS A 9 13.70 24.21 -32.19
N LEU A 10 12.65 23.69 -31.56
CA LEU A 10 11.41 23.31 -32.24
C LEU A 10 10.67 24.54 -32.79
N ILE A 11 10.67 25.67 -32.07
CA ILE A 11 10.12 26.95 -32.57
C ILE A 11 10.90 27.41 -33.80
N LYS A 12 12.25 27.40 -33.74
CA LYS A 12 13.13 27.79 -34.85
C LYS A 12 12.95 26.91 -36.10
N GLN A 13 12.60 25.64 -35.91
CA GLN A 13 12.25 24.71 -36.99
C GLN A 13 10.80 24.85 -37.49
N GLY A 14 9.97 25.70 -36.88
CA GLY A 14 8.55 25.87 -37.22
C GLY A 14 7.62 24.76 -36.70
N ASN A 15 8.14 23.88 -35.84
CA ASN A 15 7.49 22.69 -35.27
C ASN A 15 6.79 22.96 -33.93
N ALA A 16 6.90 24.17 -33.39
CA ALA A 16 6.17 24.60 -32.20
C ALA A 16 5.75 26.06 -32.32
N TYR A 17 4.69 26.44 -31.60
CA TYR A 17 4.17 27.82 -31.60
C TYR A 17 3.51 28.16 -30.26
N VAL A 18 3.50 29.45 -29.91
CA VAL A 18 2.80 29.96 -28.72
C VAL A 18 1.34 30.23 -29.06
N CYS A 19 0.44 29.76 -28.22
CA CYS A 19 -1.00 29.88 -28.39
C CYS A 19 -1.63 30.51 -27.16
N SER A 20 -2.33 31.63 -27.34
CA SER A 20 -3.12 32.31 -26.31
C SER A 20 -4.63 32.06 -26.43
N CYS A 21 -5.05 31.08 -27.25
CA CYS A 21 -6.45 30.68 -27.30
C CYS A 21 -6.87 30.07 -25.97
N SER A 22 -8.04 30.45 -25.47
CA SER A 22 -8.67 29.74 -24.37
C SER A 22 -9.00 28.29 -24.75
N HIS A 23 -9.21 27.42 -23.77
CA HIS A 23 -9.63 26.04 -24.03
C HIS A 23 -10.90 25.97 -24.89
N GLU A 24 -11.87 26.82 -24.59
CA GLU A 24 -13.16 26.90 -25.29
C GLU A 24 -13.02 27.37 -26.74
N GLN A 25 -12.02 28.19 -27.03
CA GLN A 25 -11.70 28.62 -28.40
C GLN A 25 -10.91 27.57 -29.18
N PHE A 26 -9.93 26.92 -28.53
CA PHE A 26 -9.04 25.98 -29.20
C PHE A 26 -9.71 24.63 -29.47
N LYS A 27 -10.51 24.13 -28.52
CA LYS A 27 -11.09 22.78 -28.61
C LYS A 27 -11.95 22.56 -29.86
N PRO A 28 -12.88 23.46 -30.24
CA PRO A 28 -13.68 23.28 -31.47
C PRO A 28 -12.82 23.27 -32.74
N LEU A 29 -11.77 24.10 -32.81
CA LEU A 29 -10.85 24.14 -33.94
C LEU A 29 -10.07 22.82 -34.04
N LYS A 30 -9.47 22.39 -32.92
CA LYS A 30 -8.74 21.12 -32.79
C LYS A 30 -9.61 19.93 -33.20
N ASP A 31 -10.85 19.85 -32.69
CA ASP A 31 -11.76 18.74 -32.96
C ASP A 31 -12.21 18.73 -34.44
N ALA A 32 -12.31 19.91 -35.07
CA ALA A 32 -12.62 20.07 -36.50
C ALA A 32 -11.40 19.99 -37.44
N GLY A 33 -10.18 19.72 -36.94
CA GLY A 33 -8.96 19.67 -37.76
C GLY A 33 -8.51 21.04 -38.30
N LYS A 34 -8.98 22.14 -37.70
CA LYS A 34 -8.69 23.50 -38.14
C LYS A 34 -7.57 24.13 -37.32
N PRO A 35 -6.64 24.87 -37.97
CA PRO A 35 -5.59 25.59 -37.25
C PRO A 35 -6.19 26.77 -36.46
N CYS A 36 -5.63 27.06 -35.28
CA CYS A 36 -5.88 28.36 -34.64
C CYS A 36 -5.05 29.46 -35.32
N LEU A 37 -5.49 30.72 -35.19
CA LEU A 37 -4.82 31.90 -35.75
C LEU A 37 -3.32 31.97 -35.42
N HIS A 38 -2.92 31.55 -34.21
CA HIS A 38 -1.53 31.60 -33.77
C HIS A 38 -0.62 30.56 -34.45
N ARG A 39 -1.18 29.50 -35.06
CA ARG A 39 -0.39 28.39 -35.65
C ARG A 39 0.43 28.84 -36.86
N SER A 40 -0.01 29.89 -37.55
CA SER A 40 0.65 30.50 -38.71
C SER A 40 1.58 31.67 -38.34
N ALA A 41 1.75 31.98 -37.06
CA ALA A 41 2.72 32.99 -36.63
C ALA A 41 4.13 32.62 -37.10
N SER A 42 4.91 33.63 -37.45
CA SER A 42 6.30 33.47 -37.89
C SER A 42 7.19 32.94 -36.75
N VAL A 43 8.38 32.46 -37.10
CA VAL A 43 9.37 32.01 -36.11
C VAL A 43 9.75 33.16 -35.16
N GLY A 44 9.93 34.38 -35.68
CA GLY A 44 10.27 35.56 -34.88
C GLY A 44 9.20 35.91 -33.85
N GLU A 45 7.93 35.99 -34.28
CA GLU A 45 6.80 36.26 -33.38
C GLU A 45 6.67 35.19 -32.29
N ASN A 46 6.86 33.91 -32.64
CA ASN A 46 6.82 32.83 -31.65
C ASN A 46 7.97 32.89 -30.64
N MET A 47 9.18 33.25 -31.08
CA MET A 47 10.33 33.43 -30.18
C MET A 47 10.10 34.59 -29.21
N GLU A 48 9.58 35.73 -29.69
CA GLU A 48 9.24 36.87 -28.81
C GLU A 48 8.16 36.50 -27.80
N LEU A 49 7.11 35.79 -28.22
CA LEU A 49 6.06 35.32 -27.30
C LEU A 49 6.59 34.31 -26.28
N TRP A 50 7.51 33.43 -26.70
CA TRP A 50 8.15 32.46 -25.82
C TRP A 50 9.03 33.13 -24.76
N GLU A 51 9.81 34.14 -25.14
CA GLU A 51 10.61 34.94 -24.21
C GLU A 51 9.72 35.64 -23.16
N LYS A 52 8.60 36.22 -23.59
CA LYS A 52 7.60 36.81 -22.68
C LYS A 52 6.99 35.79 -21.71
N MET A 53 6.72 34.57 -22.18
CA MET A 53 6.27 33.48 -21.31
C MET A 53 7.32 33.18 -20.23
N ILE A 54 8.59 33.01 -20.61
CA ILE A 54 9.69 32.73 -19.68
C ILE A 54 9.90 33.89 -18.70
N ALA A 55 9.77 35.13 -19.16
CA ALA A 55 9.87 36.33 -18.33
C ALA A 55 8.70 36.50 -17.35
N GLY A 56 7.65 35.68 -17.45
CA GLY A 56 6.49 35.73 -16.55
C GLY A 56 5.50 36.87 -16.86
N GLU A 57 5.58 37.47 -18.04
CA GLU A 57 4.69 38.55 -18.49
C GLU A 57 3.24 38.06 -18.70
N PHE A 58 3.06 36.76 -18.91
CA PHE A 58 1.76 36.11 -19.01
C PHE A 58 1.29 35.54 -17.66
N GLY A 59 -0.02 35.57 -17.43
CA GLY A 59 -0.70 34.87 -16.34
C GLY A 59 -0.83 33.36 -16.59
N GLU A 60 -1.30 32.64 -15.57
CA GLU A 60 -1.64 31.24 -15.74
C GLU A 60 -2.78 31.07 -16.74
N LYS A 61 -2.65 30.10 -17.66
CA LYS A 61 -3.61 29.83 -18.75
C LYS A 61 -3.71 30.91 -19.84
N ASP A 62 -2.97 32.02 -19.73
CA ASP A 62 -2.96 33.08 -20.76
C ASP A 62 -2.25 32.63 -22.04
N ALA A 63 -1.24 31.76 -21.92
CA ALA A 63 -0.50 31.23 -23.05
C ALA A 63 0.05 29.83 -22.77
N VAL A 64 0.20 29.05 -23.84
CA VAL A 64 0.84 27.73 -23.84
C VAL A 64 1.74 27.58 -25.06
N LEU A 65 2.81 26.81 -24.96
CA LEU A 65 3.56 26.36 -26.13
C LEU A 65 2.92 25.07 -26.66
N ARG A 66 2.56 25.03 -27.93
CA ARG A 66 2.01 23.85 -28.60
C ARG A 66 3.03 23.25 -29.54
N ILE A 67 3.09 21.92 -29.58
CA ILE A 67 3.84 21.19 -30.60
C ILE A 67 2.94 21.10 -31.82
N LYS A 68 3.40 21.64 -32.94
CA LYS A 68 2.66 21.60 -34.20
C LYS A 68 2.65 20.16 -34.68
N THR A 69 1.48 19.58 -34.91
CA THR A 69 1.35 18.20 -35.40
C THR A 69 0.45 18.16 -36.64
N ASP A 70 0.16 16.96 -37.12
CA ASP A 70 -0.87 16.74 -38.12
C ASP A 70 -2.27 17.06 -37.54
N LEU A 71 -2.98 17.97 -38.20
CA LEU A 71 -4.34 18.37 -37.83
C LEU A 71 -5.39 17.39 -38.35
N GLU A 72 -5.05 16.59 -39.37
CA GLU A 72 -5.92 15.54 -39.92
C GLU A 72 -5.83 14.23 -39.14
N ASN A 73 -4.95 14.16 -38.13
CA ASN A 73 -4.79 12.97 -37.30
C ASN A 73 -6.15 12.53 -36.74
N PRO A 74 -6.59 11.28 -36.90
CA PRO A 74 -7.92 10.84 -36.49
C PRO A 74 -8.15 10.96 -34.98
N ASP A 75 -7.08 11.00 -34.17
CA ASP A 75 -7.14 11.24 -32.74
C ASP A 75 -6.96 12.74 -32.42
N PRO A 76 -8.03 13.44 -31.99
CA PRO A 76 -7.95 14.85 -31.66
C PRO A 76 -7.03 15.16 -30.48
N ALA A 77 -6.67 14.19 -29.63
CA ALA A 77 -5.76 14.41 -28.51
C ALA A 77 -4.31 14.61 -28.97
N LEU A 78 -3.96 14.12 -30.15
CA LEU A 78 -2.63 14.26 -30.75
C LEU A 78 -2.46 15.55 -31.55
N ARG A 79 -3.55 16.25 -31.86
CA ARG A 79 -3.54 17.48 -32.66
C ARG A 79 -3.07 18.67 -31.83
N ASP A 80 -1.97 19.27 -32.24
CA ASP A 80 -1.41 20.50 -31.69
C ASP A 80 -1.40 20.52 -30.15
N TRP A 81 -0.87 19.45 -29.56
CA TRP A 81 -0.89 19.22 -28.11
C TRP A 81 0.04 20.19 -27.37
N VAL A 82 -0.25 20.42 -26.09
CA VAL A 82 0.47 21.41 -25.26
C VAL A 82 1.81 20.82 -24.80
N GLY A 83 2.91 21.43 -25.20
CA GLY A 83 4.26 21.08 -24.76
C GLY A 83 4.69 21.80 -23.47
N PHE A 84 4.27 23.05 -23.26
CA PHE A 84 4.52 23.81 -22.03
C PHE A 84 3.31 24.63 -21.60
N ARG A 85 3.20 24.85 -20.28
CA ARG A 85 2.21 25.72 -19.66
C ARG A 85 2.83 26.64 -18.63
N ILE A 86 2.12 27.70 -18.26
CA ILE A 86 2.52 28.62 -17.20
C ILE A 86 1.95 28.13 -15.86
N VAL A 87 2.80 28.07 -14.84
CA VAL A 87 2.45 27.79 -13.43
C VAL A 87 3.26 28.75 -12.56
N LYS A 88 2.58 29.53 -11.72
CA LYS A 88 3.22 30.58 -10.88
C LYS A 88 3.54 30.11 -9.46
N ASP A 89 3.09 28.91 -9.08
CA ASP A 89 3.47 28.28 -7.83
C ASP A 89 4.97 27.96 -7.77
N GLU A 90 5.55 28.02 -6.57
CA GLU A 90 6.95 27.68 -6.36
C GLU A 90 7.21 26.17 -6.53
N HIS A 91 8.29 25.83 -7.23
CA HIS A 91 8.70 24.43 -7.36
C HIS A 91 9.52 23.99 -6.13
N PRO A 92 9.25 22.83 -5.52
CA PRO A 92 9.87 22.42 -4.26
C PRO A 92 11.40 22.27 -4.30
N LYS A 93 11.99 22.09 -5.48
CA LYS A 93 13.46 21.97 -5.65
C LYS A 93 14.16 23.22 -6.18
N VAL A 94 13.47 24.08 -6.92
CA VAL A 94 14.08 25.21 -7.65
C VAL A 94 13.40 26.54 -7.35
N GLY A 95 12.48 26.57 -6.39
CA GLY A 95 11.73 27.75 -5.98
C GLY A 95 10.99 28.38 -7.16
N GLY A 96 10.93 29.72 -7.16
CA GLY A 96 10.36 30.53 -8.23
C GLY A 96 11.29 30.79 -9.42
N LYS A 97 12.35 29.99 -9.64
CA LYS A 97 13.29 30.20 -10.76
C LYS A 97 12.63 30.12 -12.13
N TYR A 98 11.57 29.31 -12.26
CA TYR A 98 10.86 29.09 -13.52
C TYR A 98 9.35 29.19 -13.30
N CYS A 99 8.65 29.76 -14.28
CA CYS A 99 7.20 29.83 -14.31
C CYS A 99 6.58 29.13 -15.53
N VAL A 100 7.40 28.62 -16.46
CA VAL A 100 6.94 27.89 -17.65
C VAL A 100 7.42 26.45 -17.55
N TRP A 101 6.49 25.51 -17.49
CA TRP A 101 6.78 24.12 -17.14
C TRP A 101 6.40 23.19 -18.29
N PRO A 102 7.28 22.23 -18.65
CA PRO A 102 6.96 21.25 -19.67
C PRO A 102 5.81 20.37 -19.21
N MET A 103 5.02 19.91 -20.18
CA MET A 103 4.06 18.83 -19.97
C MET A 103 4.78 17.48 -20.04
N LEU A 104 4.22 16.47 -19.37
CA LEU A 104 4.76 15.09 -19.30
C LEU A 104 5.30 14.59 -20.66
N ASP A 105 4.51 14.71 -21.72
CA ASP A 105 4.91 14.21 -23.04
C ASP A 105 6.13 14.94 -23.62
N PHE A 106 6.31 16.23 -23.32
CA PHE A 106 7.48 16.98 -23.75
C PHE A 106 8.71 16.62 -22.92
N GLU A 107 8.61 16.67 -21.58
CA GLU A 107 9.75 16.37 -20.72
C GLU A 107 10.27 14.95 -20.93
N SER A 108 9.38 13.94 -20.96
CA SER A 108 9.78 12.55 -21.14
C SER A 108 10.43 12.31 -22.50
N ALA A 109 9.96 12.97 -23.57
CA ALA A 109 10.61 12.85 -24.88
C ALA A 109 12.09 13.25 -24.82
N ILE A 110 12.37 14.36 -24.14
CA ILE A 110 13.73 14.90 -24.03
C ILE A 110 14.54 14.08 -23.02
N GLU A 111 13.99 13.75 -21.86
CA GLU A 111 14.68 12.96 -20.82
C GLU A 111 15.06 11.58 -21.33
N ASP A 112 14.11 10.86 -21.94
CA ASP A 112 14.36 9.51 -22.47
C ASP A 112 15.51 9.52 -23.47
N ARG A 113 15.56 10.54 -24.33
CA ARG A 113 16.64 10.68 -25.30
C ARG A 113 17.98 10.98 -24.64
N LEU A 114 18.01 11.95 -23.73
CA LEU A 114 19.23 12.42 -23.08
C LEU A 114 19.82 11.38 -22.11
N GLN A 115 18.97 10.53 -21.55
CA GLN A 115 19.36 9.40 -20.71
C GLN A 115 19.61 8.11 -21.50
N GLU A 116 19.51 8.17 -22.84
CA GLU A 116 19.74 7.04 -23.74
C GLU A 116 18.83 5.83 -23.44
N ILE A 117 17.59 6.09 -23.05
CA ILE A 117 16.58 5.06 -22.80
C ILE A 117 16.37 4.25 -24.08
N THR A 118 16.51 2.93 -23.98
CA THR A 118 16.29 1.99 -25.10
C THR A 118 14.92 1.34 -25.07
N HIS A 119 14.35 1.17 -23.87
CA HIS A 119 13.06 0.52 -23.64
C HIS A 119 12.25 1.34 -22.63
N ILE A 120 11.08 1.81 -23.04
CA ILE A 120 10.11 2.51 -22.18
C ILE A 120 9.09 1.49 -21.70
N ILE A 121 9.07 1.21 -20.39
CA ILE A 121 8.11 0.30 -19.77
C ILE A 121 7.07 1.13 -19.01
N ARG A 122 5.81 1.12 -19.43
CA ARG A 122 4.76 1.97 -18.83
C ARG A 122 3.35 1.40 -18.96
N GLY A 123 2.44 1.94 -18.14
CA GLY A 123 1.03 1.55 -18.19
C GLY A 123 0.42 1.79 -19.57
N LYS A 124 -0.46 0.90 -20.02
CA LYS A 124 -1.14 1.01 -21.31
C LYS A 124 -2.00 2.27 -21.44
N ASP A 125 -2.38 2.87 -20.33
CA ASP A 125 -3.11 4.13 -20.27
C ASP A 125 -2.27 5.36 -20.67
N LEU A 126 -0.95 5.21 -20.76
CA LEU A 126 -0.06 6.21 -21.32
C LEU A 126 0.30 5.92 -22.80
N MET A 127 -0.42 5.05 -23.49
CA MET A 127 -0.12 4.72 -24.89
C MET A 127 -0.06 5.96 -25.80
N ASP A 128 -0.96 6.92 -25.62
CA ASP A 128 -0.99 8.15 -26.42
C ASP A 128 0.18 9.10 -26.14
N SER A 129 0.84 8.99 -24.97
CA SER A 129 2.06 9.74 -24.70
C SER A 129 3.17 9.38 -25.68
N GLY A 130 3.27 8.11 -26.07
CA GLY A 130 4.27 7.70 -27.05
C GLY A 130 4.00 8.24 -28.44
N ARG A 131 2.72 8.36 -28.82
CA ARG A 131 2.33 8.99 -30.08
C ARG A 131 2.68 10.48 -30.11
N ARG A 132 2.53 11.18 -28.98
CA ARG A 132 2.92 12.60 -28.85
C ARG A 132 4.44 12.78 -28.86
N GLN A 133 5.16 11.98 -28.08
CA GLN A 133 6.62 12.02 -27.99
C GLN A 133 7.29 11.76 -29.35
N LYS A 134 6.75 10.84 -30.17
CA LYS A 134 7.27 10.55 -31.52
C LYS A 134 7.38 11.77 -32.42
N TYR A 135 6.45 12.73 -32.36
CA TYR A 135 6.58 13.98 -33.11
C TYR A 135 7.87 14.73 -32.77
N ILE A 136 8.21 14.84 -31.49
CA ILE A 136 9.45 15.50 -31.04
C ILE A 136 10.67 14.74 -31.56
N TYR A 137 10.66 13.41 -31.47
CA TYR A 137 11.75 12.58 -31.98
C TYR A 137 11.95 12.76 -33.49
N ASP A 138 10.87 12.71 -34.27
CA ASP A 138 10.90 12.90 -35.71
C ASP A 138 11.47 14.28 -36.08
N TYR A 139 11.04 15.34 -35.40
CA TYR A 139 11.54 16.71 -35.63
C TYR A 139 13.01 16.90 -35.28
N LEU A 140 13.50 16.15 -34.30
CA LEU A 140 14.88 16.23 -33.83
C LEU A 140 15.79 15.18 -34.47
N GLY A 141 15.24 14.32 -35.36
CA GLY A 141 15.98 13.28 -36.08
C GLY A 141 16.45 12.17 -35.15
N TRP A 142 15.63 11.79 -34.18
CA TRP A 142 15.95 10.74 -33.20
C TRP A 142 15.14 9.48 -33.46
N GLU A 143 15.74 8.34 -33.12
CA GLU A 143 15.04 7.06 -33.10
C GLU A 143 14.28 6.92 -31.77
N TYR A 144 12.99 6.61 -31.85
CA TYR A 144 12.15 6.48 -30.67
C TYR A 144 12.33 5.11 -30.00
N PRO A 145 12.48 5.03 -28.67
CA PRO A 145 12.75 3.76 -27.98
C PRO A 145 11.65 2.72 -28.17
N GLU A 146 11.99 1.45 -27.92
CA GLU A 146 11.00 0.37 -27.89
C GLU A 146 10.03 0.61 -26.71
N VAL A 147 8.72 0.43 -26.93
CA VAL A 147 7.72 0.63 -25.88
C VAL A 147 7.08 -0.68 -25.49
N LEU A 148 7.20 -1.02 -24.21
CA LEU A 148 6.52 -2.15 -23.59
C LEU A 148 5.38 -1.61 -22.72
N LEU A 149 4.16 -2.01 -23.06
CA LEU A 149 2.96 -1.62 -22.33
C LEU A 149 2.57 -2.73 -21.36
N TRP A 150 2.16 -2.36 -20.15
CA TRP A 150 1.55 -3.28 -19.20
C TRP A 150 0.15 -2.79 -18.79
N GLY A 151 -0.74 -3.74 -18.55
CA GLY A 151 -2.11 -3.47 -18.14
C GLY A 151 -2.17 -2.93 -16.71
N ARG A 152 -3.31 -2.35 -16.36
CA ARG A 152 -3.55 -1.85 -15.02
C ARG A 152 -3.71 -3.02 -14.06
N ILE A 153 -3.02 -2.92 -12.93
CA ILE A 153 -3.27 -3.77 -11.76
C ILE A 153 -4.28 -3.07 -10.87
N SER A 154 -5.32 -3.79 -10.49
CA SER A 154 -6.26 -3.38 -9.47
C SER A 154 -6.29 -4.40 -8.34
N ILE A 155 -6.32 -3.94 -7.09
CA ILE A 155 -6.40 -4.82 -5.92
C ILE A 155 -7.84 -4.78 -5.43
N HIS A 156 -8.52 -5.93 -5.42
CA HIS A 156 -9.97 -6.01 -5.19
C HIS A 156 -10.41 -5.35 -3.89
N GLU A 157 -9.67 -5.59 -2.80
CA GLU A 157 -9.95 -5.12 -1.45
C GLU A 157 -9.86 -3.59 -1.32
N TYR A 158 -9.09 -2.93 -2.19
CA TYR A 158 -8.92 -1.47 -2.19
C TYR A 158 -9.73 -0.77 -3.29
N GLY A 159 -10.42 -1.53 -4.16
CA GLY A 159 -11.15 -0.99 -5.30
C GLY A 159 -10.28 -0.09 -6.17
N LYS A 160 -10.84 1.05 -6.60
CA LYS A 160 -10.08 2.08 -7.33
C LYS A 160 -9.38 3.00 -6.33
N PHE A 161 -8.07 2.82 -6.17
CA PHE A 161 -7.25 3.74 -5.38
C PHE A 161 -6.55 4.77 -6.28
N SER A 162 -6.56 6.04 -5.86
CA SER A 162 -5.86 7.13 -6.53
C SER A 162 -5.12 8.01 -5.51
N SER A 163 -4.00 8.61 -5.92
CA SER A 163 -3.20 9.46 -5.01
C SER A 163 -4.00 10.64 -4.47
N SER A 164 -4.89 11.23 -5.29
CA SER A 164 -5.75 12.34 -4.86
C SER A 164 -6.86 11.88 -3.92
N GLY A 165 -7.43 10.68 -4.11
CA GLY A 165 -8.39 10.08 -3.19
C GLY A 165 -7.75 9.85 -1.81
N MET A 166 -6.59 9.20 -1.79
CA MET A 166 -5.86 8.94 -0.54
C MET A 166 -5.43 10.24 0.16
N ALA A 167 -4.97 11.26 -0.59
CA ALA A 167 -4.63 12.55 -0.01
C ALA A 167 -5.84 13.23 0.68
N LYS A 168 -7.05 13.09 0.12
CA LYS A 168 -8.29 13.58 0.76
C LYS A 168 -8.60 12.84 2.05
N MET A 169 -8.47 11.51 2.06
CA MET A 169 -8.68 10.70 3.27
C MET A 169 -7.72 11.11 4.40
N VAL A 170 -6.43 11.32 4.06
CA VAL A 170 -5.42 11.81 5.00
C VAL A 170 -5.77 13.21 5.51
N ALA A 171 -6.13 14.14 4.62
CA ALA A 171 -6.49 15.51 5.00
C ALA A 171 -7.77 15.57 5.86
N ALA A 172 -8.72 14.66 5.63
CA ALA A 172 -9.95 14.55 6.41
C ALA A 172 -9.76 13.81 7.75
N GLY A 173 -8.59 13.23 8.01
CA GLY A 173 -8.33 12.43 9.22
C GLY A 173 -9.05 11.09 9.25
N GLU A 174 -9.55 10.60 8.11
CA GLU A 174 -10.19 9.27 7.99
C GLU A 174 -9.18 8.12 8.17
N VAL A 175 -7.92 8.43 7.89
CA VAL A 175 -6.74 7.59 8.10
C VAL A 175 -5.67 8.40 8.83
N SER A 176 -4.85 7.73 9.62
CA SER A 176 -3.79 8.35 10.44
C SER A 176 -2.67 8.98 9.62
N GLY A 177 -2.44 8.52 8.39
CA GLY A 177 -1.37 8.99 7.53
C GLY A 177 -1.19 8.12 6.28
N TRP A 178 -0.09 8.36 5.55
CA TRP A 178 0.24 7.60 4.33
C TRP A 178 0.68 6.15 4.59
N ASP A 179 1.05 5.84 5.81
CA ASP A 179 1.40 4.52 6.32
C ASP A 179 0.25 3.83 7.06
N ASP A 180 -0.94 4.44 7.08
CA ASP A 180 -2.11 3.82 7.70
C ASP A 180 -2.42 2.45 7.06
N PRO A 181 -2.62 1.38 7.85
CA PRO A 181 -2.93 0.03 7.35
C PRO A 181 -4.12 -0.06 6.39
N LYS A 182 -5.01 0.95 6.36
CA LYS A 182 -6.13 1.02 5.43
C LYS A 182 -5.74 1.42 4.00
N LEU A 183 -4.56 1.97 3.79
CA LEU A 183 -4.11 2.42 2.48
C LEU A 183 -3.33 1.34 1.73
N PRO A 184 -3.42 1.27 0.39
CA PRO A 184 -2.63 0.37 -0.45
C PRO A 184 -1.25 0.94 -0.79
N THR A 185 -0.59 1.63 0.14
CA THR A 185 0.74 2.20 -0.09
C THR A 185 1.82 1.21 0.33
N ILE A 186 3.00 1.32 -0.29
CA ILE A 186 4.18 0.54 0.16
C ILE A 186 4.51 0.85 1.63
N ARG A 187 4.27 2.08 2.10
CA ARG A 187 4.46 2.45 3.50
C ARG A 187 3.49 1.71 4.42
N ALA A 188 2.22 1.61 4.05
CA ALA A 188 1.20 0.87 4.79
C ALA A 188 1.47 -0.63 4.78
N PHE A 189 1.85 -1.21 3.64
CA PHE A 189 2.26 -2.62 3.56
C PHE A 189 3.45 -2.92 4.47
N ARG A 190 4.48 -2.06 4.46
CA ARG A 190 5.61 -2.19 5.38
C ARG A 190 5.18 -2.06 6.84
N HIS A 191 4.33 -1.08 7.15
CA HIS A 191 3.81 -0.86 8.51
C HIS A 191 3.03 -2.08 9.02
N ARG A 192 2.25 -2.73 8.14
CA ARG A 192 1.55 -3.98 8.42
C ARG A 192 2.47 -5.19 8.58
N GLY A 193 3.72 -5.14 8.11
CA GLY A 193 4.64 -6.29 8.14
C GLY A 193 4.59 -7.16 6.87
N ILE A 194 4.15 -6.61 5.74
CA ILE A 194 4.37 -7.24 4.44
C ILE A 194 5.83 -7.06 4.03
N LEU A 195 6.51 -8.16 3.77
CA LEU A 195 7.94 -8.20 3.45
C LEU A 195 8.20 -7.72 2.02
N PRO A 196 9.32 -7.02 1.76
CA PRO A 196 9.65 -6.53 0.44
C PRO A 196 9.80 -7.68 -0.58
N GLU A 197 10.41 -8.79 -0.19
CA GLU A 197 10.54 -9.97 -1.04
C GLU A 197 9.19 -10.60 -1.41
N SER A 198 8.17 -10.46 -0.56
CA SER A 198 6.82 -10.96 -0.86
C SER A 198 6.12 -10.11 -1.90
N ILE A 199 6.32 -8.78 -1.86
CA ILE A 199 5.82 -7.88 -2.91
C ILE A 199 6.55 -8.16 -4.23
N THR A 200 7.86 -8.38 -4.19
CA THR A 200 8.64 -8.72 -5.38
C THR A 200 8.21 -10.05 -6.00
N GLU A 201 8.10 -11.12 -5.20
CA GLU A 201 7.62 -12.44 -5.68
C GLU A 201 6.20 -12.33 -6.26
N PHE A 202 5.30 -11.61 -5.58
CA PHE A 202 3.95 -11.34 -6.08
C PHE A 202 3.94 -10.64 -7.45
N MET A 203 4.76 -9.61 -7.64
CA MET A 203 4.86 -8.90 -8.93
C MET A 203 5.51 -9.75 -10.02
N LEU A 204 6.46 -10.62 -9.66
CA LEU A 204 7.09 -11.55 -10.60
C LEU A 204 6.12 -12.66 -11.04
N GLU A 205 5.31 -13.20 -10.13
CA GLU A 205 4.29 -14.20 -10.43
C GLU A 205 3.18 -13.65 -11.33
N LEU A 206 2.80 -12.38 -11.12
CA LEU A 206 1.82 -11.70 -11.96
C LEU A 206 2.34 -11.52 -13.40
N GLY A 207 3.64 -11.24 -13.55
CA GLY A 207 4.30 -11.05 -14.83
C GLY A 207 3.88 -9.78 -15.57
N LEU A 208 4.38 -9.62 -16.79
CA LEU A 208 4.03 -8.51 -17.68
C LEU A 208 3.00 -8.96 -18.71
N SER A 209 1.88 -8.26 -18.78
CA SER A 209 0.83 -8.46 -19.77
C SER A 209 0.17 -7.13 -20.10
N THR A 210 -0.33 -6.97 -21.31
CA THR A 210 -1.13 -5.80 -21.71
C THR A 210 -2.57 -5.86 -21.19
N ASN A 211 -3.00 -7.00 -20.66
CA ASN A 211 -4.34 -7.17 -20.09
C ASN A 211 -4.41 -6.54 -18.71
N ASP A 212 -5.55 -5.90 -18.40
CA ASP A 212 -5.79 -5.45 -17.03
C ASP A 212 -6.01 -6.66 -16.14
N VAL A 213 -5.47 -6.62 -14.92
CA VAL A 213 -5.59 -7.71 -13.96
C VAL A 213 -6.17 -7.19 -12.64
N GLY A 214 -7.14 -7.92 -12.14
CA GLY A 214 -7.61 -7.82 -10.76
C GLY A 214 -6.90 -8.86 -9.92
N VAL A 215 -6.30 -8.44 -8.81
CA VAL A 215 -5.60 -9.32 -7.87
C VAL A 215 -6.23 -9.21 -6.49
N SER A 216 -6.21 -10.32 -5.74
CA SER A 216 -6.62 -10.32 -4.33
C SER A 216 -5.40 -10.24 -3.43
N MET A 217 -5.56 -9.54 -2.31
CA MET A 217 -4.57 -9.52 -1.24
C MET A 217 -4.30 -10.90 -0.65
N GLU A 218 -5.22 -11.87 -0.77
CA GLU A 218 -5.00 -13.25 -0.32
C GLU A 218 -3.78 -13.90 -0.98
N THR A 219 -3.51 -13.57 -2.26
CA THR A 219 -2.32 -14.07 -2.96
C THR A 219 -1.05 -13.51 -2.34
N LEU A 220 -1.02 -12.19 -2.10
CA LEU A 220 0.11 -11.55 -1.42
C LEU A 220 0.28 -12.07 0.02
N TYR A 221 -0.81 -12.32 0.74
CA TYR A 221 -0.78 -12.88 2.10
C TYR A 221 -0.26 -14.32 2.10
N ALA A 222 -0.62 -15.14 1.13
CA ALA A 222 -0.10 -16.50 1.02
C ALA A 222 1.43 -16.50 0.81
N ILE A 223 1.93 -15.64 -0.07
CA ILE A 223 3.37 -15.44 -0.29
C ILE A 223 4.04 -14.94 0.99
N ASN A 224 3.50 -13.89 1.60
CA ASN A 224 4.07 -13.29 2.81
C ASN A 224 4.07 -14.26 4.00
N ARG A 225 3.02 -15.07 4.15
CA ARG A 225 2.91 -16.15 5.14
C ARG A 225 4.03 -17.17 4.96
N LYS A 226 4.30 -17.61 3.73
CA LYS A 226 5.39 -18.56 3.44
C LYS A 226 6.75 -18.01 3.90
N HIS A 227 6.99 -16.72 3.72
CA HIS A 227 8.23 -16.07 4.17
C HIS A 227 8.28 -15.85 5.69
N LEU A 228 7.15 -15.50 6.32
CA LEU A 228 7.08 -15.22 7.74
C LEU A 228 6.99 -16.47 8.61
N ASP A 229 6.42 -17.58 8.14
CA ASP A 229 6.19 -18.78 8.96
C ASP A 229 7.50 -19.35 9.52
N ASP A 230 8.59 -19.29 8.74
CA ASP A 230 9.92 -19.72 9.17
C ASP A 230 10.62 -18.69 10.09
N ARG A 231 10.18 -17.44 10.06
CA ARG A 231 10.85 -16.30 10.73
C ARG A 231 10.18 -15.88 12.03
N ALA A 232 8.87 -16.02 12.14
CA ALA A 232 8.09 -15.47 13.23
C ALA A 232 8.08 -16.39 14.45
N ASN A 233 8.35 -15.84 15.63
CA ASN A 233 8.11 -16.56 16.88
C ASN A 233 6.59 -16.65 17.14
N ARG A 234 6.17 -17.75 17.74
CA ARG A 234 4.77 -18.02 18.10
C ARG A 234 4.52 -17.44 19.48
N HIS A 235 3.35 -16.84 19.63
CA HIS A 235 2.84 -16.31 20.88
C HIS A 235 1.32 -16.53 20.95
N PHE A 236 0.72 -16.31 22.12
CA PHE A 236 -0.72 -16.28 22.28
C PHE A 236 -1.27 -14.86 22.44
N PHE A 237 -2.40 -14.62 21.77
CA PHE A 237 -3.25 -13.45 21.96
C PHE A 237 -4.69 -13.92 22.08
N ILE A 238 -5.37 -13.45 23.12
CA ILE A 238 -6.78 -13.73 23.39
C ILE A 238 -7.56 -12.43 23.23
N GLU A 239 -8.34 -12.37 22.15
CA GLU A 239 -9.38 -11.37 21.95
C GLU A 239 -10.58 -11.64 22.88
N ASP A 240 -11.14 -10.57 23.43
CA ASP A 240 -12.29 -10.61 24.35
C ASP A 240 -12.17 -11.73 25.42
N PRO A 241 -11.22 -11.60 26.35
CA PRO A 241 -10.89 -12.68 27.27
C PRO A 241 -12.01 -12.90 28.29
N LEU A 242 -12.44 -14.16 28.41
CA LEU A 242 -13.36 -14.62 29.45
C LEU A 242 -12.58 -15.31 30.57
N GLU A 243 -12.82 -14.92 31.82
CA GLU A 243 -12.27 -15.63 33.00
C GLU A 243 -12.98 -16.98 33.18
N LEU A 244 -12.19 -18.05 33.18
CA LEU A 244 -12.60 -19.42 33.51
C LEU A 244 -11.98 -19.80 34.86
N VAL A 245 -12.82 -20.21 35.80
CA VAL A 245 -12.39 -20.85 37.04
C VAL A 245 -12.39 -22.36 36.85
N VAL A 246 -11.23 -23.00 37.03
CA VAL A 246 -11.11 -24.46 36.98
C VAL A 246 -11.00 -25.02 38.39
N THR A 247 -11.99 -25.81 38.81
CA THR A 247 -11.98 -26.54 40.09
C THR A 247 -11.23 -27.86 39.97
N GLY A 248 -10.62 -28.32 41.07
CA GLY A 248 -9.74 -29.48 41.09
C GLY A 248 -8.43 -29.27 40.31
N ALA A 249 -8.08 -28.01 39.99
CA ALA A 249 -6.89 -27.69 39.23
C ALA A 249 -5.61 -28.00 40.02
N VAL A 250 -4.60 -28.52 39.32
CA VAL A 250 -3.25 -28.73 39.84
C VAL A 250 -2.30 -27.69 39.28
N GLU A 251 -1.40 -27.22 40.13
CA GLU A 251 -0.32 -26.34 39.72
C GLU A 251 0.55 -27.03 38.66
N LYS A 252 0.80 -26.33 37.56
CA LYS A 252 1.55 -26.88 36.45
C LYS A 252 2.32 -25.81 35.72
N THR A 253 3.53 -26.15 35.32
CA THR A 253 4.31 -25.36 34.37
C THR A 253 4.17 -25.99 32.99
N VAL A 254 3.76 -25.19 32.01
CA VAL A 254 3.64 -25.60 30.61
C VAL A 254 4.73 -24.90 29.83
N GLU A 255 5.57 -25.68 29.17
CA GLU A 255 6.61 -25.17 28.27
C GLU A 255 6.17 -25.40 26.82
N LYS A 256 6.39 -24.38 25.98
CA LYS A 256 6.05 -24.44 24.57
C LYS A 256 7.17 -23.82 23.74
N PRO A 257 7.64 -24.46 22.65
CA PRO A 257 8.68 -23.86 21.82
C PRO A 257 8.18 -22.54 21.20
N LEU A 258 9.08 -21.56 21.05
CA LEU A 258 8.78 -20.32 20.31
C LEU A 258 8.53 -20.62 18.83
N HIS A 259 9.08 -21.69 18.28
CA HIS A 259 8.87 -22.07 16.89
C HIS A 259 8.77 -23.59 16.76
N PRO A 260 7.78 -24.15 16.03
CA PRO A 260 7.61 -25.61 15.93
C PRO A 260 8.82 -26.31 15.29
N SER A 261 9.40 -25.70 14.25
CA SER A 261 10.55 -26.25 13.51
C SER A 261 11.93 -25.79 13.98
N HIS A 262 12.05 -24.71 14.77
CA HIS A 262 13.31 -24.04 15.11
C HIS A 262 13.54 -24.08 16.63
N LYS A 263 14.05 -25.22 17.11
CA LYS A 263 14.22 -25.48 18.56
C LYS A 263 15.28 -24.58 19.21
N GLU A 264 16.26 -24.13 18.43
CA GLU A 264 17.35 -23.25 18.86
C GLU A 264 16.86 -21.88 19.32
N ARG A 265 15.64 -21.48 18.94
CA ARG A 265 14.99 -20.25 19.42
C ARG A 265 14.49 -20.36 20.86
N GLY A 266 14.51 -21.56 21.43
CA GLY A 266 14.06 -21.82 22.79
C GLY A 266 12.55 -21.90 22.92
N SER A 267 12.08 -21.68 24.14
CA SER A 267 10.72 -21.92 24.56
C SER A 267 10.18 -20.79 25.42
N ARG A 268 8.86 -20.73 25.49
CA ARG A 268 8.08 -19.88 26.38
C ARG A 268 7.42 -20.74 27.45
N THR A 269 7.32 -20.18 28.65
CA THR A 269 6.87 -20.90 29.84
C THR A 269 5.64 -20.24 30.44
N PHE A 270 4.64 -21.04 30.78
CA PHE A 270 3.39 -20.60 31.40
C PHE A 270 3.26 -21.27 32.76
N HIS A 271 3.04 -20.46 33.80
CA HIS A 271 2.85 -20.96 35.16
C HIS A 271 1.37 -20.88 35.53
N VAL A 272 0.73 -22.04 35.74
CA VAL A 272 -0.65 -22.13 36.22
C VAL A 272 -0.60 -22.36 37.71
N LYS A 273 -0.95 -21.33 38.48
CA LYS A 273 -1.08 -21.42 39.94
C LYS A 273 -2.43 -21.99 40.32
N ALA A 274 -2.48 -22.83 41.35
CA ALA A 274 -3.70 -23.34 41.94
C ALA A 274 -3.79 -22.88 43.41
N SER A 275 -4.87 -22.21 43.78
CA SER A 275 -5.18 -21.81 45.16
C SER A 275 -6.49 -22.47 45.56
N GLU A 276 -6.54 -23.12 46.72
CA GLU A 276 -7.74 -23.84 47.19
C GLU A 276 -8.28 -24.84 46.15
N CYS A 277 -7.37 -25.54 45.45
CA CYS A 277 -7.68 -26.45 44.33
C CYS A 277 -8.40 -25.79 43.15
N CYS A 278 -8.28 -24.46 43.00
CA CYS A 278 -8.87 -23.71 41.90
C CYS A 278 -7.81 -22.88 41.16
N SER A 279 -7.92 -22.82 39.84
CA SER A 279 -7.10 -21.94 39.00
C SER A 279 -7.98 -20.97 38.23
N LYS A 280 -7.56 -19.71 38.14
CA LYS A 280 -8.17 -18.71 37.27
C LYS A 280 -7.33 -18.56 36.01
N ILE A 281 -7.95 -18.72 34.86
CA ILE A 281 -7.32 -18.57 33.55
C ILE A 281 -8.24 -17.80 32.61
N TRP A 282 -7.67 -17.22 31.57
CA TRP A 282 -8.42 -16.53 30.52
C TRP A 282 -8.46 -17.37 29.26
N ILE A 283 -9.64 -17.48 28.66
CA ILE A 283 -9.88 -18.14 27.37
C ILE A 283 -10.58 -17.19 26.41
N PRO A 284 -10.50 -17.41 25.08
CA PRO A 284 -11.24 -16.61 24.13
C PRO A 284 -12.75 -16.79 24.29
N LYS A 285 -13.50 -15.69 24.36
CA LYS A 285 -14.96 -15.75 24.39
C LYS A 285 -15.54 -16.48 23.17
N ARG A 286 -14.92 -16.33 21.98
CA ARG A 286 -15.31 -17.04 20.74
C ARG A 286 -15.31 -18.58 20.87
N ASP A 287 -14.47 -19.12 21.75
CA ASP A 287 -14.41 -20.54 22.03
C ASP A 287 -15.37 -20.90 23.17
N ALA A 288 -15.47 -20.05 24.20
CA ALA A 288 -16.41 -20.21 25.31
C ALA A 288 -17.89 -20.21 24.88
N ASP A 289 -18.28 -19.34 23.95
CA ASP A 289 -19.65 -19.20 23.46
C ASP A 289 -20.14 -20.45 22.69
N LYS A 290 -19.23 -21.36 22.32
CA LYS A 290 -19.54 -22.63 21.64
C LYS A 290 -19.75 -23.78 22.62
N LEU A 291 -19.45 -23.59 23.91
CA LEU A 291 -19.52 -24.63 24.93
C LEU A 291 -20.85 -24.58 25.69
N ASN A 292 -21.37 -25.75 26.00
CA ASN A 292 -22.52 -25.98 26.85
C ASN A 292 -22.10 -26.68 28.16
N VAL A 293 -22.93 -26.55 29.19
CA VAL A 293 -22.71 -27.29 30.45
C VAL A 293 -22.66 -28.79 30.17
N GLY A 294 -21.62 -29.46 30.66
CA GLY A 294 -21.32 -30.87 30.41
C GLY A 294 -20.32 -31.10 29.27
N ASP A 295 -20.03 -30.10 28.43
CA ASP A 295 -19.04 -30.25 27.36
C ASP A 295 -17.62 -30.41 27.92
N GLU A 296 -16.86 -31.32 27.32
CA GLU A 296 -15.44 -31.50 27.61
C GLU A 296 -14.58 -30.76 26.56
N PHE A 297 -13.59 -30.01 27.03
CA PHE A 297 -12.60 -29.36 26.18
C PHE A 297 -11.21 -29.48 26.79
N ARG A 298 -10.18 -29.26 25.96
CA ARG A 298 -8.78 -29.32 26.38
C ARG A 298 -8.12 -27.95 26.34
N LEU A 299 -7.60 -27.52 27.47
CA LEU A 299 -6.69 -26.39 27.52
C LEU A 299 -5.35 -26.82 26.91
N MET A 300 -4.91 -26.12 25.86
CA MET A 300 -3.73 -26.51 25.07
C MET A 300 -2.52 -26.82 25.97
N ASN A 301 -1.95 -28.03 25.85
CA ASN A 301 -0.81 -28.53 26.63
C ASN A 301 -0.97 -28.58 28.17
N LEU A 302 -2.16 -28.31 28.70
CA LEU A 302 -2.44 -28.28 30.13
C LEU A 302 -3.18 -29.55 30.59
N TYR A 303 -4.51 -29.54 30.64
CA TYR A 303 -5.39 -30.65 31.02
C TYR A 303 -6.78 -30.49 30.38
N ASN A 304 -7.64 -31.49 30.54
CA ASN A 304 -9.04 -31.42 30.10
C ASN A 304 -9.92 -30.79 31.19
N VAL A 305 -11.01 -30.17 30.76
CA VAL A 305 -11.99 -29.51 31.62
C VAL A 305 -13.38 -29.89 31.15
N ILE A 306 -14.24 -30.26 32.09
CA ILE A 306 -15.68 -30.42 31.85
C ILE A 306 -16.36 -29.15 32.34
N LEU A 307 -17.14 -28.49 31.50
CA LEU A 307 -17.83 -27.26 31.87
C LEU A 307 -18.98 -27.56 32.84
N GLU A 308 -19.02 -26.88 33.99
CA GLU A 308 -20.06 -27.07 35.02
C GLU A 308 -21.06 -25.91 35.06
N SER A 309 -20.62 -24.70 34.71
CA SER A 309 -21.46 -23.51 34.65
C SER A 309 -20.95 -22.50 33.62
N VAL A 310 -21.86 -21.77 32.99
CA VAL A 310 -21.56 -20.65 32.07
C VAL A 310 -21.66 -19.27 32.74
N LYS A 311 -22.30 -19.18 33.92
CA LYS A 311 -22.47 -17.95 34.70
C LYS A 311 -22.51 -18.28 36.21
N PRO A 312 -21.40 -18.17 36.96
CA PRO A 312 -20.03 -17.86 36.49
C PRO A 312 -19.48 -18.95 35.56
N PHE A 313 -18.48 -18.62 34.73
CA PHE A 313 -17.86 -19.58 33.83
C PHE A 313 -16.90 -20.49 34.59
N VAL A 314 -17.37 -21.69 34.95
CA VAL A 314 -16.69 -22.63 35.85
C VAL A 314 -16.65 -24.00 35.20
N GLY A 315 -15.47 -24.63 35.24
CA GLY A 315 -15.29 -26.01 34.83
C GLY A 315 -14.52 -26.80 35.87
N LYS A 316 -14.61 -28.12 35.79
CA LYS A 316 -13.87 -29.05 36.63
C LYS A 316 -12.79 -29.73 35.84
N MET A 317 -11.58 -29.80 36.40
CA MET A 317 -10.48 -30.53 35.80
C MET A 317 -10.85 -32.01 35.65
N ASN A 318 -10.63 -32.52 34.44
CA ASN A 318 -10.74 -33.93 34.12
C ASN A 318 -9.34 -34.47 33.79
N ASP A 319 -8.84 -35.40 34.60
CA ASP A 319 -7.50 -35.97 34.42
C ASP A 319 -7.46 -37.11 33.39
N VAL A 320 -8.63 -37.48 32.84
CA VAL A 320 -8.71 -38.48 31.76
C VAL A 320 -8.12 -37.88 30.48
N LYS A 321 -7.10 -38.54 29.92
CA LYS A 321 -6.47 -38.14 28.65
C LYS A 321 -7.41 -38.40 27.46
N ASN A 322 -8.36 -37.51 27.23
CA ASN A 322 -9.16 -37.46 26.00
C ASN A 322 -8.62 -36.36 25.07
N PHE A 323 -8.04 -36.72 23.93
CA PHE A 323 -7.52 -35.76 22.96
C PHE A 323 -8.47 -35.48 21.80
N LYS A 324 -9.63 -36.16 21.75
CA LYS A 324 -10.67 -35.98 20.74
C LYS A 324 -11.71 -34.93 21.15
N VAL A 325 -11.25 -33.88 21.82
CA VAL A 325 -12.07 -32.76 22.29
C VAL A 325 -11.54 -31.44 21.74
N PRO A 326 -12.36 -30.38 21.66
CA PRO A 326 -11.91 -29.06 21.22
C PRO A 326 -10.71 -28.58 22.03
N LYS A 327 -9.70 -28.02 21.36
CA LYS A 327 -8.51 -27.44 22.00
C LYS A 327 -8.68 -25.93 22.07
N ILE A 328 -8.55 -25.38 23.28
CA ILE A 328 -8.74 -23.96 23.56
C ILE A 328 -7.42 -23.36 24.06
N GLU A 329 -7.06 -22.22 23.48
CA GLU A 329 -5.92 -21.41 23.92
C GLU A 329 -6.24 -20.72 25.26
N TRP A 330 -5.23 -20.52 26.10
CA TRP A 330 -5.45 -19.99 27.44
C TRP A 330 -4.23 -19.22 27.93
N LEU A 331 -4.47 -18.33 28.90
CA LEU A 331 -3.44 -17.60 29.61
C LEU A 331 -3.71 -17.65 31.12
N SER A 332 -2.69 -17.91 31.93
CA SER A 332 -2.73 -17.81 33.40
C SER A 332 -2.11 -16.51 33.92
N GLU A 333 -1.28 -15.88 33.11
CA GLU A 333 -0.70 -14.55 33.31
C GLU A 333 -0.86 -13.79 32.00
N LYS A 334 -1.00 -12.47 32.07
CA LYS A 334 -1.43 -11.68 30.92
C LYS A 334 -0.90 -10.26 30.94
N ILE A 335 -0.66 -9.74 29.74
CA ILE A 335 -0.37 -8.34 29.48
C ILE A 335 -1.48 -7.79 28.59
N PRO A 336 -2.02 -6.59 28.87
CA PRO A 336 -2.97 -5.92 27.97
C PRO A 336 -2.37 -5.75 26.57
N ALA A 337 -3.15 -6.08 25.55
CA ALA A 337 -2.72 -5.93 24.16
C ALA A 337 -3.84 -5.39 23.28
N GLN A 338 -3.45 -4.74 22.20
CA GLN A 338 -4.35 -4.25 21.16
C GLN A 338 -3.79 -4.60 19.79
N ILE A 339 -4.67 -5.01 18.89
CA ILE A 339 -4.32 -5.28 17.49
C ILE A 339 -5.06 -4.28 16.61
N LEU A 340 -4.31 -3.45 15.90
CA LEU A 340 -4.83 -2.53 14.90
C LEU A 340 -5.13 -3.31 13.61
N LYS A 341 -6.41 -3.36 13.21
CA LYS A 341 -6.86 -3.96 11.95
C LYS A 341 -7.47 -2.91 11.03
N HIS A 342 -7.69 -3.31 9.77
CA HIS A 342 -8.41 -2.50 8.78
C HIS A 342 -9.80 -2.08 9.28
N ASP A 343 -10.54 -3.01 9.89
CA ASP A 343 -11.92 -2.80 10.35
C ASP A 343 -12.01 -2.16 11.75
N GLY A 344 -10.87 -1.80 12.34
CA GLY A 344 -10.79 -1.17 13.65
C GLY A 344 -9.92 -1.94 14.65
N PRO A 345 -9.57 -1.29 15.78
CA PRO A 345 -8.74 -1.91 16.80
C PRO A 345 -9.49 -2.99 17.58
N VAL A 346 -8.80 -4.09 17.84
CA VAL A 346 -9.26 -5.18 18.70
C VAL A 346 -8.52 -5.12 20.03
N GLN A 347 -9.25 -5.11 21.15
CA GLN A 347 -8.64 -5.22 22.48
C GLN A 347 -8.53 -6.68 22.90
N GLY A 348 -7.49 -7.01 23.64
CA GLY A 348 -7.31 -8.35 24.18
C GLY A 348 -6.14 -8.40 25.16
N ILE A 349 -5.63 -9.60 25.32
CA ILE A 349 -4.51 -9.89 26.21
C ILE A 349 -3.52 -10.82 25.51
N CYS A 350 -2.25 -10.70 25.82
CA CYS A 350 -1.21 -11.59 25.32
C CYS A 350 -0.40 -12.18 26.48
N GLU A 351 0.36 -13.22 26.19
CA GLU A 351 1.26 -13.84 27.15
C GLU A 351 2.39 -12.90 27.60
N PRO A 352 2.90 -13.03 28.84
CA PRO A 352 3.93 -12.13 29.37
C PRO A 352 5.23 -12.08 28.56
N ASP A 353 5.59 -13.19 27.91
CA ASP A 353 6.78 -13.25 27.06
C ASP A 353 6.72 -12.28 25.87
N CYS A 354 5.53 -11.80 25.47
CA CYS A 354 5.40 -10.75 24.47
C CYS A 354 6.07 -9.43 24.89
N ALA A 355 6.33 -9.19 26.18
CA ALA A 355 7.07 -8.02 26.64
C ALA A 355 8.52 -7.98 26.10
N LYS A 356 9.08 -9.13 25.72
CA LYS A 356 10.44 -9.29 25.18
C LYS A 356 10.55 -8.93 23.70
N ILE A 357 9.42 -8.93 22.97
CA ILE A 357 9.37 -8.65 21.52
C ILE A 357 9.85 -7.23 21.25
N GLU A 358 10.66 -7.01 20.22
CA GLU A 358 11.14 -5.68 19.86
C GLU A 358 10.12 -4.91 19.00
N VAL A 359 10.08 -3.57 19.14
CA VAL A 359 9.23 -2.74 18.27
C VAL A 359 9.72 -2.91 16.83
N GLY A 360 8.80 -3.27 15.94
CA GLY A 360 9.07 -3.59 14.55
C GLY A 360 9.17 -5.09 14.25
N GLU A 361 9.29 -5.94 15.27
CA GLU A 361 9.35 -7.39 15.10
C GLU A 361 7.97 -7.95 14.71
N ILE A 362 7.97 -8.93 13.81
CA ILE A 362 6.76 -9.62 13.34
C ILE A 362 6.71 -11.00 14.00
N ILE A 363 5.61 -11.28 14.67
CA ILE A 363 5.32 -12.54 15.33
C ILE A 363 4.07 -13.20 14.77
N GLN A 364 3.85 -14.46 15.11
CA GLN A 364 2.60 -15.17 14.85
C GLN A 364 1.84 -15.38 16.16
N PHE A 365 0.66 -14.79 16.27
CA PHE A 365 -0.31 -15.21 17.27
C PHE A 365 -1.01 -16.48 16.79
N GLU A 366 -0.80 -17.58 17.50
CA GLU A 366 -1.39 -18.86 17.12
C GLU A 366 -2.92 -18.77 17.09
N ARG A 367 -3.56 -19.40 16.09
CA ARG A 367 -5.02 -19.34 15.87
C ARG A 367 -5.56 -17.90 15.67
N TYR A 368 -4.69 -16.94 15.37
CA TYR A 368 -5.08 -15.55 15.13
C TYR A 368 -4.48 -14.97 13.84
N GLY A 369 -3.17 -15.10 13.65
CA GLY A 369 -2.46 -14.58 12.47
C GLY A 369 -1.12 -13.94 12.80
N PHE A 370 -0.49 -13.32 11.80
CA PHE A 370 0.75 -12.57 11.96
C PHE A 370 0.47 -11.12 12.38
N ALA A 371 1.33 -10.59 13.25
CA ALA A 371 1.22 -9.23 13.72
C ALA A 371 2.61 -8.63 13.98
N ARG A 372 2.76 -7.35 13.66
CA ARG A 372 3.98 -6.57 13.94
C ARG A 372 3.78 -5.77 15.22
N LEU A 373 4.72 -5.83 16.16
CA LEU A 373 4.67 -4.96 17.34
C LEU A 373 5.01 -3.52 16.89
N ASP A 374 4.14 -2.57 17.19
CA ASP A 374 4.30 -1.18 16.76
C ASP A 374 4.62 -0.24 17.94
N GLU A 375 4.01 -0.48 19.10
CA GLU A 375 4.25 0.34 20.28
C GLU A 375 4.19 -0.46 21.59
N LYS A 376 4.99 -0.03 22.58
CA LYS A 376 4.86 -0.44 23.98
C LYS A 376 4.52 0.81 24.80
N GLN A 377 3.30 0.89 25.32
CA GLN A 377 2.81 2.07 26.04
C GLN A 377 2.16 1.67 27.36
N ASP A 378 2.63 2.20 28.48
CA ASP A 378 2.04 2.00 29.82
C ASP A 378 1.75 0.53 30.19
N GLY A 379 2.66 -0.38 29.81
CA GLY A 379 2.49 -1.81 30.05
C GLY A 379 1.48 -2.51 29.13
N LYS A 380 0.96 -1.80 28.13
CA LYS A 380 0.15 -2.34 27.03
C LYS A 380 1.00 -2.47 25.76
N LEU A 381 0.78 -3.55 25.01
CA LEU A 381 1.41 -3.78 23.72
C LEU A 381 0.42 -3.49 22.57
N VAL A 382 0.84 -2.68 21.61
CA VAL A 382 0.04 -2.35 20.42
C VAL A 382 0.69 -2.99 19.21
N PHE A 383 -0.04 -3.88 18.56
CA PHE A 383 0.37 -4.57 17.36
C PHE A 383 -0.43 -4.09 16.15
N VAL A 384 0.13 -4.22 14.97
CA VAL A 384 -0.58 -4.04 13.69
C VAL A 384 -0.77 -5.41 13.06
N TYR A 385 -2.00 -5.70 12.65
CA TYR A 385 -2.33 -6.96 11.99
C TYR A 385 -1.72 -7.03 10.59
N THR A 386 -0.97 -8.11 10.34
CA THR A 386 -0.34 -8.36 9.03
C THR A 386 -1.34 -9.05 8.11
N HIS A 387 -1.61 -10.31 8.36
CA HIS A 387 -2.64 -11.16 7.75
C HIS A 387 -2.78 -12.42 8.62
N ASP A 388 -3.76 -13.27 8.31
CA ASP A 388 -3.99 -14.51 9.04
C ASP A 388 -2.87 -15.53 8.82
#